data_AF-A0A067SCP5-F1
#
_entry.id   AF-A0A067SCP5-F1
#
_cell.length_a   1.000
_cell.length_b   1.000
_cell.length_c   1.000
_cell.angle_alpha   90.00
_cell.angle_beta   90.00
_cell.angle_gamma   90.00
#
_symmetry.space_group_name_H-M   'P 1'
#
loop_
_entity.id
_entity.type
_entity.pdbx_description
1 polymer ?
#
loop_
_entity_poly.entity_id
_entity_poly.type
_entity_poly.pdbx_seq_one_letter_code
_entity_poly.pdbx_strand_id
1 'polypeptide(L)'
;MSRRKPTASLNSFREYIFQNNIRSLLQQCANTGASPELQSSIISNAPLFGAFQDRSNWPAFVEAGLGVIQHVPVLKEIFSALQQQNQDARAGHQEKRKLVNALGINQSPGFILASINAAKTFEEAAATVISFIKKKEFPGESYYTFKRGCLLVEVIQPDTPESAILCSPSQGFLVIEPGCSVIIVSGHLRAFKIELIVMRDVPKSSDYTAALFAWLCSVVHWACYNRRNVRPTHPGSMTQIGLNMGARHLQILGWAKSFNRKLTDQQMIEEDTNLLGAMSLLWALVKSYLPSDVTQPVQKLLDEGFPTMATRNIPEGCGFSIVIDGTDYTFNESNRAPPEGIATAGYQACSHTDACSVEWAFGWTVGRIDTAQILPANKGANFVDLGLRVVVENSAGTLTAFQPECLHGTTEKGGVMNYILALTSTRRVFEGYSDLEKLGAKIAYSVDTDQHENAED
;
A
#
# COMPACT_ATOMS: atom_id res chain seq x y z
N MET A 1 0.74 -20.10 26.81
CA MET A 1 2.19 -20.30 27.04
C MET A 1 2.76 -21.12 25.89
N SER A 2 3.38 -20.48 24.89
CA SER A 2 4.05 -21.17 23.80
C SER A 2 5.26 -21.95 24.35
N ARG A 3 5.27 -23.28 24.18
CA ARG A 3 6.42 -24.11 24.54
C ARG A 3 7.60 -23.66 23.67
N ARG A 4 8.62 -23.05 24.29
CA ARG A 4 9.89 -22.76 23.59
C ARG A 4 10.35 -24.05 22.91
N LYS A 5 10.53 -23.99 21.58
CA LYS A 5 11.09 -25.12 20.83
C LYS A 5 12.45 -25.47 21.47
N PRO A 6 12.76 -26.76 21.63
CA PRO A 6 14.06 -27.17 22.17
C PRO A 6 15.17 -26.60 21.29
N THR A 7 16.06 -25.82 21.89
CA THR A 7 17.24 -25.30 21.21
C THR A 7 18.28 -26.41 21.14
N ALA A 8 18.92 -26.54 19.98
CA ALA A 8 20.01 -27.47 19.82
C ALA A 8 21.18 -27.08 20.74
N SER A 9 22.01 -28.06 21.10
CA SER A 9 23.24 -27.77 21.83
C SER A 9 24.21 -26.97 20.96
N LEU A 10 25.07 -26.17 21.62
CA LEU A 10 26.19 -25.48 20.97
C LEU A 10 27.03 -26.45 20.11
N ASN A 11 27.25 -27.67 20.61
CA ASN A 11 28.03 -28.69 19.91
C ASN A 11 27.35 -29.15 18.62
N SER A 12 26.03 -29.37 18.62
CA SER A 12 25.30 -29.77 17.42
C SER A 12 25.36 -28.70 16.33
N PHE A 13 25.20 -27.43 16.69
CA PHE A 13 25.32 -26.32 15.74
C PHE A 13 26.75 -26.16 15.21
N ARG A 14 27.77 -26.33 16.08
CA ARG A 14 29.18 -26.40 15.68
C ARG A 14 29.42 -27.52 14.69
N GLU A 15 29.05 -28.75 15.02
CA GLU A 15 29.25 -29.91 14.16
C GLU A 15 28.65 -29.67 12.78
N TYR A 16 27.46 -29.07 12.72
CA TYR A 16 26.78 -28.71 11.48
C TYR A 16 27.59 -27.73 10.60
N ILE A 17 27.98 -26.56 11.12
CA ILE A 17 28.73 -25.56 10.33
C ILE A 17 30.17 -26.02 10.02
N PHE A 18 30.65 -27.07 10.70
CA PHE A 18 31.95 -27.69 10.45
C PHE A 18 31.92 -28.77 9.37
N GLN A 19 30.74 -29.20 8.90
CA GLN A 19 30.63 -30.16 7.80
C GLN A 19 31.21 -29.58 6.50
N ASN A 20 32.00 -30.37 5.77
CA ASN A 20 32.72 -29.91 4.57
C ASN A 20 31.79 -29.35 3.48
N ASN A 21 30.64 -30.00 3.25
CA ASN A 21 29.64 -29.52 2.31
C ASN A 21 29.05 -28.17 2.74
N ILE A 22 28.72 -28.00 4.03
CA ILE A 22 28.17 -26.75 4.56
C ILE A 22 29.19 -25.61 4.46
N ARG A 23 30.45 -25.88 4.81
CA ARG A 23 31.53 -24.89 4.63
C ARG A 23 31.69 -24.46 3.18
N SER A 24 31.63 -25.40 2.23
CA SER A 24 31.72 -25.09 0.81
C SER A 24 30.59 -24.17 0.36
N LEU A 25 29.35 -24.42 0.82
CA LEU A 25 28.19 -23.58 0.51
C LEU A 25 28.29 -22.20 1.16
N LEU A 26 28.75 -22.12 2.41
CA LEU A 26 28.97 -20.86 3.10
C LEU A 26 30.04 -20.00 2.41
N GLN A 27 31.14 -20.62 1.97
CA GLN A 27 32.18 -19.95 1.20
C GLN A 27 31.65 -19.47 -0.15
N GLN A 28 30.81 -20.27 -0.82
CA GLN A 28 30.15 -19.86 -2.06
C GLN A 28 29.29 -18.61 -1.82
N CYS A 29 28.43 -18.62 -0.80
CA CYS A 29 27.65 -17.44 -0.40
C CYS A 29 28.55 -16.22 -0.14
N ALA A 30 29.66 -16.39 0.59
CA ALA A 30 30.59 -15.31 0.90
C ALA A 30 31.24 -14.73 -0.37
N ASN A 31 31.51 -15.55 -1.38
CA ASN A 31 32.21 -15.15 -2.59
C ASN A 31 31.28 -14.57 -3.67
N THR A 32 30.09 -15.14 -3.85
CA THR A 32 29.18 -14.82 -4.97
C THR A 32 27.94 -14.06 -4.54
N GLY A 33 27.78 -13.79 -3.25
CA GLY A 33 26.52 -13.35 -2.66
C GLY A 33 25.65 -14.55 -2.30
N ALA A 34 24.92 -14.42 -1.20
CA ALA A 34 24.04 -15.46 -0.68
C ALA A 34 22.68 -15.44 -1.39
N SER A 35 22.53 -16.12 -2.54
CA SER A 35 21.21 -16.28 -3.19
C SER A 35 20.22 -17.00 -2.26
N PRO A 36 18.90 -16.73 -2.33
CA PRO A 36 17.89 -17.38 -1.49
C PRO A 36 17.94 -18.92 -1.53
N GLU A 37 18.21 -19.51 -2.70
CA GLU A 37 18.32 -20.97 -2.88
C GLU A 37 19.51 -21.55 -2.11
N LEU A 38 20.68 -20.91 -2.23
CA LEU A 38 21.88 -21.26 -1.47
C LEU A 38 21.64 -21.11 0.05
N GLN A 39 21.08 -19.97 0.48
CA GLN A 39 20.75 -19.75 1.89
C GLN A 39 19.84 -20.87 2.41
N SER A 40 18.74 -21.16 1.71
CA SER A 40 17.77 -22.22 2.06
C SER A 40 18.42 -23.61 2.12
N SER A 41 19.31 -23.94 1.17
CA SER A 41 20.05 -25.21 1.17
C SER A 41 20.91 -25.41 2.43
N ILE A 42 21.41 -24.31 3.00
CA ILE A 42 22.15 -24.31 4.26
C ILE A 42 21.15 -24.36 5.43
N ILE A 43 20.26 -23.38 5.57
CA ILE A 43 19.51 -23.22 6.82
C ILE A 43 18.39 -24.25 7.03
N SER A 44 17.91 -24.91 5.97
CA SER A 44 16.84 -25.92 6.04
C SER A 44 17.16 -27.11 6.98
N ASN A 45 18.42 -27.50 7.08
CA ASN A 45 18.89 -28.59 7.94
C ASN A 45 19.70 -28.11 9.15
N ALA A 46 19.90 -26.80 9.29
CA ALA A 46 20.65 -26.24 10.41
C ALA A 46 19.94 -26.49 11.75
N PRO A 47 20.66 -26.91 12.81
CA PRO A 47 20.14 -26.95 14.16
C PRO A 47 19.77 -25.54 14.64
N LEU A 48 18.64 -25.37 15.33
CA LEU A 48 18.25 -24.06 15.88
C LEU A 48 19.12 -23.72 17.11
N PHE A 49 19.76 -22.56 17.14
CA PHE A 49 20.71 -22.19 18.20
C PHE A 49 20.78 -20.66 18.41
N GLY A 50 20.82 -20.22 19.68
CA GLY A 50 21.03 -18.80 20.01
C GLY A 50 19.97 -17.87 19.42
N ALA A 51 20.38 -16.88 18.61
CA ALA A 51 19.46 -16.00 17.89
C ALA A 51 18.72 -16.70 16.73
N PHE A 52 19.29 -17.78 16.18
CA PHE A 52 18.73 -18.56 15.09
C PHE A 52 17.65 -19.53 15.60
N GLN A 53 16.44 -19.01 15.80
CA GLN A 53 15.27 -19.75 16.29
C GLN A 53 14.27 -20.12 15.18
N ASP A 54 14.54 -19.66 13.95
CA ASP A 54 13.71 -19.91 12.77
C ASP A 54 14.61 -20.20 11.57
N ARG A 55 14.35 -21.33 10.87
CA ARG A 55 15.08 -21.77 9.68
C ARG A 55 14.79 -20.92 8.44
N SER A 56 14.02 -19.85 8.55
CA SER A 56 13.89 -18.82 7.52
C SER A 56 14.88 -17.66 7.69
N ASN A 57 15.50 -17.51 8.87
CA ASN A 57 16.22 -16.30 9.24
C ASN A 57 17.73 -16.41 9.00
N TRP A 58 18.14 -16.17 7.75
CA TRP A 58 19.55 -16.16 7.35
C TRP A 58 20.43 -15.19 8.18
N PRO A 59 20.03 -13.93 8.43
CA PRO A 59 20.82 -13.04 9.29
C PRO A 59 21.06 -13.60 10.69
N ALA A 60 20.04 -14.19 11.32
CA ALA A 60 20.19 -14.81 12.62
C ALA A 60 21.09 -16.06 12.58
N PHE A 61 21.05 -16.84 11.51
CA PHE A 61 21.99 -17.95 11.30
C PHE A 61 23.44 -17.45 11.23
N VAL A 62 23.69 -16.37 10.48
CA VAL A 62 25.02 -15.76 10.37
C VAL A 62 25.49 -15.21 11.72
N GLU A 63 24.62 -14.54 12.47
CA GLU A 63 24.91 -14.05 13.82
C GLU A 63 25.22 -15.20 14.79
N ALA A 64 24.41 -16.26 14.78
CA ALA A 64 24.64 -17.46 15.58
C ALA A 64 25.97 -18.13 15.22
N GLY A 65 26.31 -18.22 13.93
CA GLY A 65 27.61 -18.72 13.46
C GLY A 65 28.79 -17.92 14.00
N LEU A 66 28.74 -16.59 13.90
CA LEU A 66 29.78 -15.69 14.43
C LEU A 66 30.04 -15.89 15.93
N GLY A 67 28.98 -16.08 16.72
CA GLY A 67 29.10 -16.34 18.15
C GLY A 67 29.86 -17.63 18.49
N VAL A 68 29.95 -18.56 17.55
CA VAL A 68 30.39 -19.94 17.78
C VAL A 68 31.79 -20.24 17.24
N ILE A 69 32.25 -19.48 16.24
CA ILE A 69 33.48 -19.75 15.46
C ILE A 69 34.68 -18.86 15.83
N GLN A 70 34.63 -18.15 16.96
CA GLN A 70 35.64 -17.15 17.33
C GLN A 70 37.11 -17.63 17.26
N HIS A 71 37.34 -18.94 17.35
CA HIS A 71 38.67 -19.57 17.34
C HIS A 71 39.05 -20.26 16.01
N VAL A 72 38.23 -20.18 14.96
CA VAL A 72 38.53 -20.80 13.65
C VAL A 72 38.66 -19.71 12.58
N PRO A 73 39.88 -19.25 12.25
CA PRO A 73 40.10 -18.08 11.40
C PRO A 73 39.35 -18.12 10.06
N VAL A 74 39.41 -19.24 9.34
CA VAL A 74 38.75 -19.39 8.03
C VAL A 74 37.24 -19.22 8.13
N LEU A 75 36.58 -19.84 9.13
CA LEU A 75 35.15 -19.68 9.31
C LEU A 75 34.81 -18.26 9.76
N LYS A 76 35.64 -17.66 10.61
CA LYS A 76 35.47 -16.27 11.05
C LYS A 76 35.45 -15.33 9.84
N GLU A 77 36.37 -15.48 8.89
CA GLU A 77 36.40 -14.70 7.65
C GLU A 77 35.13 -14.89 6.82
N ILE A 78 34.69 -16.14 6.60
CA ILE A 78 33.47 -16.45 5.85
C ILE A 78 32.26 -15.78 6.50
N PHE A 79 32.03 -15.97 7.79
CA PHE A 79 30.87 -15.42 8.47
C PHE A 79 30.94 -13.90 8.65
N SER A 80 32.14 -13.32 8.77
CA SER A 80 32.30 -11.87 8.72
C SER A 80 31.93 -11.30 7.34
N ALA A 81 32.32 -11.98 6.25
CA ALA A 81 31.89 -11.59 4.90
C ALA A 81 30.37 -11.72 4.73
N LEU A 82 29.76 -12.80 5.23
CA LEU A 82 28.29 -12.97 5.20
C LEU A 82 27.57 -11.93 6.07
N GLN A 83 28.13 -11.58 7.23
CA GLN A 83 27.59 -10.52 8.07
C GLN A 83 27.68 -9.18 7.36
N GLN A 84 28.80 -8.90 6.69
CA GLN A 84 28.96 -7.70 5.87
C GLN A 84 27.91 -7.68 4.75
N GLN A 85 27.70 -8.77 4.02
CA GLN A 85 26.62 -8.86 3.01
C GLN A 85 25.24 -8.56 3.61
N ASN A 86 24.94 -9.08 4.80
CA ASN A 86 23.67 -8.80 5.49
C ASN A 86 23.56 -7.33 5.94
N GLN A 87 24.68 -6.70 6.29
CA GLN A 87 24.73 -5.28 6.64
C GLN A 87 24.61 -4.40 5.40
N ASP A 88 25.27 -4.75 4.30
CA ASP A 88 25.22 -4.06 3.02
C ASP A 88 23.81 -4.12 2.41
N ALA A 89 23.07 -5.21 2.70
CA ALA A 89 21.65 -5.32 2.34
C ALA A 89 20.73 -4.42 3.17
N ARG A 90 21.21 -3.75 4.22
CA ARG A 90 20.42 -2.82 5.04
C ARG A 90 20.94 -1.41 4.88
N ALA A 91 20.04 -0.50 4.52
CA ALA A 91 20.39 0.90 4.38
C ALA A 91 20.90 1.47 5.72
N GLY A 92 22.05 2.14 5.69
CA GLY A 92 22.54 2.97 6.77
C GLY A 92 21.70 4.24 6.96
N HIS A 93 21.93 4.97 8.03
CA HIS A 93 21.18 6.22 8.33
C HIS A 93 21.30 7.27 7.21
N GLN A 94 22.49 7.40 6.63
CA GLN A 94 22.72 8.34 5.54
C GLN A 94 21.96 7.95 4.26
N GLU A 95 21.90 6.65 3.93
CA GLU A 95 21.16 6.15 2.77
C GLU A 95 19.66 6.32 2.94
N LYS A 96 19.12 6.05 4.15
CA LYS A 96 17.71 6.33 4.47
C LYS A 96 17.38 7.81 4.29
N ARG A 97 18.25 8.71 4.77
CA ARG A 97 18.07 10.16 4.58
C ARG A 97 18.14 10.55 3.11
N LYS A 98 19.07 9.97 2.34
CA LYS A 98 19.18 10.19 0.89
C LYS A 98 17.90 9.74 0.19
N LEU A 99 17.36 8.57 0.54
CA LEU A 99 16.10 8.08 0.01
C LEU A 99 14.93 9.02 0.36
N VAL A 100 14.75 9.38 1.64
CA VAL A 100 13.69 10.30 2.09
C VAL A 100 13.72 11.63 1.33
N ASN A 101 14.91 12.18 1.13
CA ASN A 101 15.09 13.42 0.36
C ASN A 101 14.77 13.21 -1.13
N ALA A 102 15.25 12.11 -1.73
CA ALA A 102 15.00 11.80 -3.14
C ALA A 102 13.52 11.56 -3.45
N LEU A 103 12.80 10.90 -2.54
CA LEU A 103 11.36 10.69 -2.66
C LEU A 103 10.54 11.94 -2.30
N GLY A 104 11.16 12.99 -1.75
CA GLY A 104 10.49 14.22 -1.35
C GLY A 104 9.61 14.09 -0.10
N ILE A 105 9.87 13.09 0.76
CA ILE A 105 9.06 12.79 1.95
C ILE A 105 9.26 13.84 3.08
N ASN A 106 10.34 14.61 3.03
CA ASN A 106 10.62 15.67 4.00
C ASN A 106 9.82 16.96 3.78
N GLN A 107 8.94 17.01 2.78
CA GLN A 107 8.09 18.15 2.51
C GLN A 107 6.93 18.20 3.51
N SER A 108 6.54 19.41 3.90
CA SER A 108 5.37 19.67 4.75
C SER A 108 4.47 20.68 4.03
N PRO A 109 3.58 20.21 3.14
CA PRO A 109 2.67 21.07 2.41
C PRO A 109 1.71 21.77 3.39
N GLY A 110 1.60 23.09 3.26
CA GLY A 110 0.72 23.90 4.10
C GLY A 110 -0.76 23.73 3.77
N PHE A 111 -1.59 24.59 4.36
CA PHE A 111 -3.00 24.74 4.01
C PHE A 111 -3.13 25.65 2.80
N ILE A 112 -3.58 25.11 1.67
CA ILE A 112 -3.76 25.88 0.44
C ILE A 112 -5.08 26.65 0.44
N LEU A 113 -6.13 26.19 1.14
CA LEU A 113 -7.41 26.91 1.15
C LEU A 113 -7.26 28.29 1.79
N ALA A 114 -6.43 28.42 2.82
CA ALA A 114 -6.14 29.72 3.42
C ALA A 114 -5.49 30.67 2.41
N SER A 115 -4.51 30.19 1.63
CA SER A 115 -3.84 30.97 0.59
C SER A 115 -4.79 31.35 -0.56
N ILE A 116 -5.59 30.39 -1.03
CA ILE A 116 -6.58 30.58 -2.11
C ILE A 116 -7.67 31.56 -1.67
N ASN A 117 -8.19 31.43 -0.45
CA ASN A 117 -9.27 32.30 0.05
C ASN A 117 -8.79 33.72 0.39
N ALA A 118 -7.48 33.92 0.56
CA ALA A 118 -6.88 35.25 0.72
C ALA A 118 -6.75 36.02 -0.61
N ALA A 119 -6.81 35.32 -1.74
CA ALA A 119 -6.73 35.95 -3.07
C ALA A 119 -7.96 36.82 -3.37
N LYS A 120 -7.77 37.92 -4.09
CA LYS A 120 -8.86 38.84 -4.46
C LYS A 120 -9.61 38.34 -5.70
N THR A 121 -8.92 37.63 -6.57
CA THR A 121 -9.46 37.07 -7.82
C THR A 121 -9.17 35.57 -7.92
N PHE A 122 -9.85 34.89 -8.85
CA PHE A 122 -9.60 33.48 -9.11
C PHE A 122 -8.23 33.27 -9.75
N GLU A 123 -7.80 34.19 -10.60
CA GLU A 123 -6.49 34.16 -11.28
C GLU A 123 -5.35 34.31 -10.27
N GLU A 124 -5.51 35.19 -9.29
CA GLU A 124 -4.56 35.30 -8.16
C GLU A 124 -4.50 34.00 -7.36
N ALA A 125 -5.65 33.38 -7.07
CA ALA A 125 -5.70 32.11 -6.37
C ALA A 125 -5.06 30.97 -7.18
N ALA A 126 -5.36 30.91 -8.48
CA ALA A 126 -4.82 29.93 -9.41
C ALA A 126 -3.29 30.02 -9.54
N ALA A 127 -2.74 31.24 -9.51
CA ALA A 127 -1.29 31.45 -9.57
C ALA A 127 -0.53 30.88 -8.35
N THR A 128 -1.22 30.59 -7.25
CA THR A 128 -0.61 29.97 -6.05
C THR A 128 -0.52 28.44 -6.13
N VAL A 129 -1.08 27.81 -7.16
CA VAL A 129 -1.22 26.35 -7.28
C VAL A 129 -0.83 25.87 -8.68
N ILE A 130 -0.32 24.63 -8.80
CA ILE A 130 0.24 24.05 -10.05
C ILE A 130 -0.76 24.06 -11.23
N SER A 131 -2.04 23.76 -10.98
CA SER A 131 -3.14 23.93 -11.93
C SER A 131 -4.45 23.97 -11.15
N PHE A 132 -5.22 25.04 -11.35
CA PHE A 132 -6.39 25.36 -10.55
C PHE A 132 -7.62 25.43 -11.45
N ILE A 133 -8.49 24.43 -11.33
CA ILE A 133 -9.70 24.36 -12.14
C ILE A 133 -10.89 24.66 -11.25
N LYS A 134 -11.54 25.81 -11.51
CA LYS A 134 -12.86 26.06 -10.96
C LYS A 134 -13.81 25.08 -11.62
N LYS A 135 -14.53 24.29 -10.83
CA LYS A 135 -15.71 23.59 -11.32
C LYS A 135 -16.53 24.61 -12.09
N LYS A 136 -16.70 24.39 -13.41
CA LYS A 136 -17.75 25.12 -14.13
C LYS A 136 -19.01 24.82 -13.34
N GLU A 137 -19.61 25.84 -12.73
CA GLU A 137 -21.02 25.76 -12.41
C GLU A 137 -21.65 25.33 -13.73
N PHE A 138 -22.15 24.10 -13.80
CA PHE A 138 -23.06 23.73 -14.85
C PHE A 138 -24.39 24.25 -14.31
N PRO A 139 -24.81 25.50 -14.62
CA PRO A 139 -26.03 26.06 -14.08
C PRO A 139 -27.19 25.19 -14.54
N GLY A 140 -27.75 24.39 -13.63
CA GLY A 140 -29.00 23.65 -13.86
C GLY A 140 -28.93 22.13 -13.80
N GLU A 141 -27.75 21.48 -13.81
CA GLU A 141 -27.69 20.02 -13.69
C GLU A 141 -27.40 19.61 -12.25
N SER A 142 -28.45 19.15 -11.56
CA SER A 142 -28.31 18.56 -10.23
C SER A 142 -27.30 17.40 -10.26
N TYR A 143 -26.59 17.16 -9.16
CA TYR A 143 -25.68 16.01 -8.94
C TYR A 143 -26.28 14.62 -9.25
N TYR A 144 -27.58 14.54 -9.60
CA TYR A 144 -28.39 13.35 -9.73
C TYR A 144 -28.58 12.83 -11.16
N THR A 145 -27.84 13.33 -12.18
CA THR A 145 -28.02 12.80 -13.55
C THR A 145 -27.52 11.37 -13.70
N PHE A 146 -26.47 11.00 -12.98
CA PHE A 146 -25.87 9.67 -13.07
C PHE A 146 -26.41 8.72 -12.00
N LYS A 147 -26.60 7.46 -12.36
CA LYS A 147 -27.08 6.40 -11.46
C LYS A 147 -25.91 5.57 -10.94
N ARG A 148 -26.08 4.96 -9.76
CA ARG A 148 -25.19 3.89 -9.25
C ARG A 148 -25.35 2.61 -10.06
N GLY A 149 -24.30 1.81 -10.14
CA GLY A 149 -24.28 0.51 -10.80
C GLY A 149 -24.11 0.57 -12.33
N CYS A 150 -23.88 1.74 -12.90
CA CYS A 150 -23.62 1.91 -14.33
C CYS A 150 -22.17 1.58 -14.67
N LEU A 151 -21.95 0.82 -15.74
CA LEU A 151 -20.62 0.64 -16.32
C LEU A 151 -20.08 1.98 -16.80
N LEU A 152 -18.80 2.25 -16.56
CA LEU A 152 -18.13 3.46 -17.04
C LEU A 152 -17.23 3.08 -18.21
N VAL A 153 -17.34 3.78 -19.34
CA VAL A 153 -16.55 3.51 -20.55
C VAL A 153 -15.99 4.81 -21.11
N GLU A 154 -14.83 4.75 -21.76
CA GLU A 154 -14.26 5.91 -22.49
C GLU A 154 -14.46 5.82 -24.00
N VAL A 155 -14.81 4.62 -24.49
CA VAL A 155 -15.07 4.30 -25.88
C VAL A 155 -16.26 3.35 -25.92
N ILE A 156 -17.23 3.61 -26.80
CA ILE A 156 -18.35 2.67 -27.03
C ILE A 156 -17.85 1.55 -27.92
N GLN A 157 -17.97 0.31 -27.43
CA GLN A 157 -17.75 -0.92 -28.17
C GLN A 157 -19.08 -1.56 -28.58
N PRO A 158 -19.13 -2.49 -29.55
CA PRO A 158 -20.37 -3.14 -29.98
C PRO A 158 -21.16 -3.84 -28.86
N ASP A 159 -20.48 -4.29 -27.81
CA ASP A 159 -21.03 -4.97 -26.63
C ASP A 159 -21.21 -4.04 -25.42
N THR A 160 -20.92 -2.74 -25.55
CA THR A 160 -21.17 -1.75 -24.50
C THR A 160 -22.68 -1.66 -24.24
N PRO A 161 -23.16 -1.91 -23.00
CA PRO A 161 -24.57 -1.84 -22.69
C PRO A 161 -25.08 -0.39 -22.81
N GLU A 162 -26.34 -0.22 -23.25
CA GLU A 162 -26.98 1.10 -23.39
C GLU A 162 -27.02 1.90 -22.07
N SER A 163 -26.96 1.20 -20.92
CA SER A 163 -26.92 1.81 -19.59
C SER A 163 -25.54 2.30 -19.16
N ALA A 164 -24.50 2.08 -19.97
CA ALA A 164 -23.16 2.56 -19.70
C ALA A 164 -23.08 4.10 -19.78
N ILE A 165 -22.17 4.68 -19.00
CA ILE A 165 -21.86 6.10 -19.03
C ILE A 165 -20.60 6.30 -19.85
N LEU A 166 -20.71 7.02 -20.98
CA LEU A 166 -19.57 7.41 -21.79
C LEU A 166 -18.84 8.59 -21.13
N CYS A 167 -17.73 8.31 -20.47
CA CYS A 167 -16.87 9.26 -19.79
C CYS A 167 -15.87 9.89 -20.77
N SER A 168 -16.33 10.81 -21.62
CA SER A 168 -15.48 11.45 -22.64
C SER A 168 -15.73 12.96 -22.76
N PRO A 169 -14.80 13.72 -23.36
CA PRO A 169 -14.99 15.16 -23.59
C PRO A 169 -16.27 15.52 -24.35
N SER A 170 -16.74 14.66 -25.27
CA SER A 170 -17.98 14.89 -26.00
C SER A 170 -19.24 14.82 -25.13
N GLN A 171 -19.14 14.18 -23.95
CA GLN A 171 -20.17 14.15 -22.91
C GLN A 171 -19.92 15.19 -21.80
N GLY A 172 -19.00 16.13 -22.03
CA GLY A 172 -18.67 17.19 -21.09
C GLY A 172 -17.75 16.76 -19.94
N PHE A 173 -17.07 15.61 -20.05
CA PHE A 173 -16.06 15.22 -19.08
C PHE A 173 -14.75 15.97 -19.31
N LEU A 174 -14.16 16.51 -18.24
CA LEU A 174 -12.78 16.95 -18.22
C LEU A 174 -11.87 15.73 -18.10
N VAL A 175 -10.90 15.62 -19.01
CA VAL A 175 -9.88 14.56 -18.94
C VAL A 175 -8.59 15.15 -18.39
N ILE A 176 -8.09 14.58 -17.29
CA ILE A 176 -6.79 14.92 -16.70
C ILE A 176 -5.77 13.94 -17.26
N GLU A 177 -4.91 14.44 -18.13
CA GLU A 177 -3.89 13.65 -18.82
C GLU A 177 -2.76 13.19 -17.86
N PRO A 178 -2.00 12.13 -18.19
CA PRO A 178 -0.95 11.54 -17.35
C PRO A 178 0.14 12.50 -16.85
N GLY A 179 0.40 13.60 -17.56
CA GLY A 179 1.41 14.60 -17.21
C GLY A 179 0.87 15.82 -16.45
N CYS A 180 -0.43 15.86 -16.15
CA CYS A 180 -1.07 17.02 -15.54
C CYS A 180 -1.43 16.78 -14.08
N SER A 181 -0.79 17.54 -13.18
CA SER A 181 -1.24 17.69 -11.79
C SER A 181 -2.30 18.79 -11.71
N VAL A 182 -3.35 18.60 -10.93
CA VAL A 182 -4.46 19.55 -10.78
C VAL A 182 -5.11 19.51 -9.42
N ILE A 183 -5.56 20.67 -8.95
CA ILE A 183 -6.46 20.83 -7.81
C ILE A 183 -7.78 21.39 -8.34
N ILE A 184 -8.86 20.64 -8.16
CA ILE A 184 -10.20 21.05 -8.53
C ILE A 184 -10.88 21.62 -7.29
N VAL A 185 -11.43 22.82 -7.45
CA VAL A 185 -12.20 23.48 -6.40
C VAL A 185 -13.61 23.83 -6.85
N SER A 186 -14.51 23.93 -5.89
CA SER A 186 -15.83 24.51 -6.05
C SER A 186 -16.02 25.72 -5.13
N GLY A 187 -17.16 26.40 -5.25
CA GLY A 187 -17.51 27.55 -4.42
C GLY A 187 -17.25 28.90 -5.08
N HIS A 188 -17.34 29.96 -4.27
CA HIS A 188 -17.16 31.34 -4.68
C HIS A 188 -15.91 31.95 -4.04
N LEU A 189 -15.52 33.14 -4.51
CA LEU A 189 -14.37 33.87 -3.97
C LEU A 189 -14.49 33.97 -2.44
N ARG A 190 -13.42 33.59 -1.73
CA ARG A 190 -13.30 33.53 -0.25
C ARG A 190 -14.03 32.37 0.45
N ALA A 191 -14.62 31.44 -0.30
CA ALA A 191 -15.25 30.25 0.23
C ALA A 191 -15.04 29.05 -0.71
N PHE A 192 -13.81 28.84 -1.17
CA PHE A 192 -13.48 27.70 -1.99
C PHE A 192 -13.46 26.40 -1.16
N LYS A 193 -13.87 25.30 -1.79
CA LYS A 193 -13.74 23.94 -1.28
C LYS A 193 -12.91 23.11 -2.25
N ILE A 194 -11.97 22.31 -1.75
CA ILE A 194 -11.26 21.32 -2.57
C ILE A 194 -12.21 20.15 -2.83
N GLU A 195 -12.33 19.72 -4.08
CA GLU A 195 -13.19 18.60 -4.48
C GLU A 195 -12.39 17.37 -4.95
N LEU A 196 -11.27 17.59 -5.63
CA LEU A 196 -10.38 16.54 -6.13
C LEU A 196 -8.95 17.09 -6.24
N ILE A 197 -7.97 16.29 -5.85
CA ILE A 197 -6.55 16.56 -6.11
C ILE A 197 -5.97 15.41 -6.91
N VAL A 198 -5.25 15.72 -7.99
CA VAL A 198 -4.43 14.77 -8.74
C VAL A 198 -3.01 15.32 -8.78
N MET A 199 -2.07 14.57 -8.23
CA MET A 199 -0.64 14.86 -8.30
C MET A 199 0.03 13.80 -9.18
N ARG A 200 0.79 14.25 -10.17
CA ARG A 200 1.61 13.40 -11.04
C ARG A 200 3.04 13.34 -10.55
N ASP A 201 3.78 12.36 -11.07
CA ASP A 201 5.18 12.14 -10.75
C ASP A 201 5.43 12.08 -9.23
N VAL A 202 4.61 11.30 -8.52
CA VAL A 202 4.74 11.06 -7.08
C VAL A 202 5.28 9.64 -6.83
N PRO A 203 6.47 9.49 -6.20
CA PRO A 203 7.45 10.54 -5.91
C PRO A 203 8.11 11.05 -7.19
N LYS A 204 8.74 12.24 -7.10
CA LYS A 204 9.49 12.81 -8.24
C LYS A 204 10.56 11.83 -8.73
N SER A 205 10.86 11.91 -10.02
CA SER A 205 11.88 11.07 -10.65
C SER A 205 13.24 11.21 -9.93
N SER A 206 13.83 10.09 -9.59
CA SER A 206 15.13 9.95 -8.92
C SER A 206 15.76 8.59 -9.27
N ASP A 207 16.99 8.37 -8.85
CA ASP A 207 17.70 7.10 -9.02
C ASP A 207 16.97 5.91 -8.34
N TYR A 208 16.08 6.18 -7.38
CA TYR A 208 15.30 5.15 -6.68
C TYR A 208 13.97 4.81 -7.34
N THR A 209 13.45 5.69 -8.20
CA THR A 209 12.03 5.68 -8.58
C THR A 209 11.66 4.45 -9.41
N ALA A 210 12.52 4.02 -10.35
CA ALA A 210 12.25 2.86 -11.18
C ALA A 210 12.21 1.55 -10.36
N ALA A 211 13.22 1.33 -9.52
CA ALA A 211 13.30 0.18 -8.63
C ALA A 211 12.16 0.16 -7.60
N LEU A 212 11.81 1.32 -7.05
CA LEU A 212 10.69 1.47 -6.13
C LEU A 212 9.36 1.05 -6.77
N PHE A 213 9.06 1.54 -7.99
CA PHE A 213 7.81 1.16 -8.67
C PHE A 213 7.79 -0.32 -9.06
N ALA A 214 8.93 -0.91 -9.42
CA ALA A 214 9.04 -2.35 -9.66
C ALA A 214 8.70 -3.16 -8.40
N TRP A 215 9.28 -2.77 -7.24
CA TRP A 215 8.96 -3.38 -5.95
C TRP A 215 7.48 -3.22 -5.60
N LEU A 216 6.92 -2.00 -5.71
CA LEU A 216 5.50 -1.73 -5.41
C LEU A 216 4.54 -2.55 -6.29
N CYS A 217 4.83 -2.67 -7.60
CA CYS A 217 4.04 -3.50 -8.50
C CYS A 217 4.05 -4.97 -8.05
N SER A 218 5.22 -5.49 -7.66
CA SER A 218 5.36 -6.84 -7.10
C SER A 218 4.53 -7.00 -5.83
N VAL A 219 4.62 -6.05 -4.89
CA VAL A 219 3.83 -6.05 -3.65
C VAL A 219 2.33 -6.11 -3.93
N VAL A 220 1.82 -5.24 -4.81
CA VAL A 220 0.38 -5.24 -5.18
C VAL A 220 -0.02 -6.52 -5.89
N HIS A 221 0.83 -7.02 -6.80
CA HIS A 221 0.60 -8.27 -7.53
C HIS A 221 0.43 -9.45 -6.56
N TRP A 222 1.41 -9.69 -5.69
CA TRP A 222 1.37 -10.78 -4.73
C TRP A 222 0.24 -10.61 -3.71
N ALA A 223 -0.03 -9.38 -3.29
CA ALA A 223 -1.18 -9.07 -2.45
C ALA A 223 -2.49 -9.53 -3.10
N CYS A 224 -2.71 -9.17 -4.37
CA CYS A 224 -3.91 -9.53 -5.11
C CYS A 224 -3.99 -11.01 -5.53
N TYR A 225 -2.84 -11.69 -5.64
CA TYR A 225 -2.75 -13.08 -6.07
C TYR A 225 -2.95 -14.07 -4.92
N ASN A 226 -2.36 -13.79 -3.75
CA ASN A 226 -2.36 -14.70 -2.59
C ASN A 226 -3.51 -14.47 -1.60
N ARG A 227 -4.25 -13.37 -1.75
CA ARG A 227 -5.37 -13.00 -0.89
C ARG A 227 -6.71 -13.11 -1.61
N ARG A 228 -7.77 -13.23 -0.82
CA ARG A 228 -9.16 -13.29 -1.28
C ARG A 228 -9.55 -11.95 -1.90
N ASN A 229 -10.04 -12.01 -3.14
CA ASN A 229 -10.68 -10.86 -3.76
C ASN A 229 -11.95 -10.49 -2.97
N VAL A 230 -12.01 -9.27 -2.43
CA VAL A 230 -13.16 -8.76 -1.65
C VAL A 230 -14.32 -8.29 -2.53
N ARG A 231 -14.09 -8.25 -3.86
CA ARG A 231 -15.06 -7.91 -4.92
C ARG A 231 -14.98 -8.94 -6.06
N PRO A 232 -15.32 -10.23 -5.83
CA PRO A 232 -15.15 -11.29 -6.83
C PRO A 232 -16.02 -11.13 -8.08
N THR A 233 -17.08 -10.31 -8.01
CA THR A 233 -17.97 -10.01 -9.15
C THR A 233 -17.47 -8.86 -10.02
N HIS A 234 -16.40 -8.18 -9.62
CA HIS A 234 -15.80 -7.08 -10.37
C HIS A 234 -14.60 -7.60 -11.17
N PRO A 235 -14.37 -7.12 -12.40
CA PRO A 235 -13.15 -7.45 -13.13
C PRO A 235 -11.91 -7.02 -12.35
N GLY A 236 -10.87 -7.86 -12.38
CA GLY A 236 -9.62 -7.64 -11.65
C GLY A 236 -9.63 -8.26 -10.25
N SER A 237 -8.69 -7.83 -9.41
CA SER A 237 -8.59 -8.26 -8.01
C SER A 237 -8.45 -7.06 -7.09
N MET A 238 -9.12 -7.13 -5.95
CA MET A 238 -9.03 -6.16 -4.86
C MET A 238 -8.84 -6.91 -3.55
N THR A 239 -7.80 -6.57 -2.81
CA THR A 239 -7.56 -7.09 -1.46
C THR A 239 -7.53 -5.96 -0.44
N GLN A 240 -7.98 -6.25 0.77
CA GLN A 240 -7.90 -5.34 1.91
C GLN A 240 -6.73 -5.74 2.83
N ILE A 241 -6.10 -4.73 3.42
CA ILE A 241 -5.12 -4.84 4.51
C ILE A 241 -5.56 -3.94 5.65
N GLY A 242 -5.23 -4.33 6.89
CA GLY A 242 -5.59 -3.56 8.06
C GLY A 242 -6.94 -3.98 8.65
N LEU A 243 -7.59 -3.04 9.32
CA LEU A 243 -8.83 -3.25 10.07
C LEU A 243 -10.00 -3.46 9.10
N ASN A 244 -10.89 -4.41 9.39
CA ASN A 244 -12.13 -4.59 8.66
C ASN A 244 -13.24 -5.15 9.56
N MET A 245 -14.47 -5.20 9.03
CA MET A 245 -15.66 -5.76 9.71
C MET A 245 -15.85 -7.27 9.44
N GLY A 246 -14.79 -7.98 9.07
CA GLY A 246 -14.83 -9.42 8.82
C GLY A 246 -15.90 -9.87 7.80
N ALA A 247 -16.43 -11.07 7.99
CA ALA A 247 -17.50 -11.60 7.16
C ALA A 247 -18.80 -10.82 7.39
N ARG A 248 -19.53 -10.51 6.30
CA ARG A 248 -20.76 -9.67 6.35
C ARG A 248 -21.83 -10.17 7.32
N HIS A 249 -21.89 -11.49 7.54
CA HIS A 249 -22.87 -12.14 8.43
C HIS A 249 -22.44 -12.16 9.90
N LEU A 250 -21.14 -11.94 10.20
CA LEU A 250 -20.62 -11.92 11.57
C LEU A 250 -20.33 -10.51 12.08
N GLN A 251 -19.93 -9.59 11.18
CA GLN A 251 -19.62 -8.19 11.51
C GLN A 251 -18.58 -8.02 12.63
N ILE A 252 -17.61 -8.94 12.70
CA ILE A 252 -16.56 -8.91 13.72
C ILE A 252 -15.46 -7.95 13.27
N LEU A 253 -15.22 -6.92 14.07
CA LEU A 253 -14.10 -6.00 13.88
C LEU A 253 -12.78 -6.72 14.19
N GLY A 254 -11.82 -6.65 13.26
CA GLY A 254 -10.48 -7.20 13.46
C GLY A 254 -9.56 -6.98 12.26
N TRP A 255 -8.33 -7.48 12.36
CA TRP A 255 -7.38 -7.43 11.25
C TRP A 255 -7.80 -8.38 10.12
N ALA A 256 -7.71 -7.90 8.89
CA ALA A 256 -8.14 -8.66 7.72
C ALA A 256 -7.42 -10.01 7.60
N LYS A 257 -8.18 -11.11 7.71
CA LYS A 257 -7.74 -12.48 7.37
C LYS A 257 -8.06 -12.75 5.90
N SER A 258 -7.10 -12.49 5.01
CA SER A 258 -7.36 -12.51 3.58
C SER A 258 -6.59 -13.57 2.78
N PHE A 259 -5.51 -14.17 3.30
CA PHE A 259 -4.80 -15.24 2.59
C PHE A 259 -5.72 -16.43 2.26
N ASN A 260 -5.74 -16.84 0.99
CA ASN A 260 -6.49 -18.02 0.53
C ASN A 260 -5.58 -19.10 -0.08
N ARG A 261 -4.29 -18.80 -0.26
CA ARG A 261 -3.25 -19.75 -0.67
C ARG A 261 -2.60 -20.39 0.55
N LYS A 262 -2.06 -21.59 0.36
CA LYS A 262 -1.26 -22.29 1.37
C LYS A 262 0.14 -21.70 1.37
N LEU A 263 0.33 -20.66 2.18
CA LEU A 263 1.62 -20.04 2.44
C LEU A 263 2.13 -20.50 3.81
N THR A 264 3.45 -20.47 4.00
CA THR A 264 4.04 -20.64 5.33
C THR A 264 3.80 -19.38 6.18
N ASP A 265 3.87 -19.50 7.49
CA ASP A 265 3.77 -18.34 8.40
C ASP A 265 4.79 -17.26 8.03
N GLN A 266 6.00 -17.67 7.66
CA GLN A 266 7.05 -16.74 7.23
C GLN A 266 6.67 -15.98 5.95
N GLN A 267 6.12 -16.68 4.94
CA GLN A 267 5.68 -16.04 3.70
C GLN A 267 4.54 -15.06 3.97
N MET A 268 3.60 -15.42 4.84
CA MET A 268 2.51 -14.52 5.24
C MET A 268 3.04 -13.27 5.96
N ILE A 269 4.00 -13.43 6.88
CA ILE A 269 4.67 -12.33 7.58
C ILE A 269 5.38 -11.43 6.58
N GLU A 270 6.18 -11.98 5.67
CA GLU A 270 6.94 -11.22 4.67
C GLU A 270 6.01 -10.42 3.74
N GLU A 271 4.95 -11.05 3.22
CA GLU A 271 3.98 -10.35 2.39
C GLU A 271 3.22 -9.25 3.14
N ASP A 272 2.85 -9.50 4.40
CA ASP A 272 2.21 -8.47 5.23
C ASP A 272 3.18 -7.33 5.57
N THR A 273 4.45 -7.61 5.86
CA THR A 273 5.49 -6.60 6.07
C THR A 273 5.65 -5.73 4.82
N ASN A 274 5.75 -6.34 3.64
CA ASN A 274 5.90 -5.62 2.38
C ASN A 274 4.67 -4.74 2.06
N LEU A 275 3.46 -5.28 2.22
CA LEU A 275 2.24 -4.54 1.95
C LEU A 275 2.00 -3.40 2.97
N LEU A 276 2.28 -3.65 4.25
CA LEU A 276 2.26 -2.62 5.29
C LEU A 276 3.30 -1.52 5.02
N GLY A 277 4.50 -1.90 4.56
CA GLY A 277 5.54 -0.98 4.12
C GLY A 277 5.08 -0.09 2.96
N ALA A 278 4.46 -0.69 1.94
CA ALA A 278 3.93 0.03 0.79
C ALA A 278 2.81 1.01 1.17
N MET A 279 1.89 0.59 2.05
CA MET A 279 0.82 1.47 2.57
C MET A 279 1.37 2.62 3.42
N SER A 280 2.36 2.33 4.27
CA SER A 280 2.98 3.34 5.13
C SER A 280 3.79 4.35 4.31
N LEU A 281 4.46 3.89 3.25
CA LEU A 281 5.09 4.77 2.26
C LEU A 281 4.06 5.64 1.53
N LEU A 282 2.93 5.07 1.10
CA LEU A 282 1.82 5.85 0.53
C LEU A 282 1.36 6.95 1.49
N TRP A 283 1.16 6.63 2.77
CA TRP A 283 0.75 7.63 3.76
C TRP A 283 1.81 8.73 3.94
N ALA A 284 3.10 8.37 3.94
CA ALA A 284 4.18 9.36 3.98
C ALA A 284 4.13 10.29 2.76
N LEU A 285 3.98 9.74 1.55
CA LEU A 285 3.86 10.52 0.31
C LEU A 285 2.60 11.39 0.29
N VAL A 286 1.46 10.89 0.77
CA VAL A 286 0.23 11.68 0.94
C VAL A 286 0.49 12.91 1.79
N LYS A 287 1.11 12.75 2.95
CA LYS A 287 1.43 13.88 3.84
C LYS A 287 2.43 14.87 3.23
N SER A 288 3.32 14.42 2.34
CA SER A 288 4.35 15.27 1.76
C SER A 288 3.93 15.98 0.47
N TYR A 289 3.02 15.40 -0.30
CA TYR A 289 2.64 15.90 -1.62
C TYR A 289 1.23 16.50 -1.66
N LEU A 290 0.35 16.19 -0.69
CA LEU A 290 -1.00 16.71 -0.66
C LEU A 290 -1.16 17.79 0.42
N PRO A 291 -1.94 18.86 0.16
CA PRO A 291 -2.21 19.91 1.12
C PRO A 291 -2.68 19.40 2.48
N SER A 292 -2.32 20.13 3.54
CA SER A 292 -2.80 19.82 4.89
C SER A 292 -4.33 19.84 5.00
N ASP A 293 -5.02 20.60 4.14
CA ASP A 293 -6.49 20.67 4.10
C ASP A 293 -7.16 19.29 3.93
N VAL A 294 -6.54 18.38 3.17
CA VAL A 294 -7.12 17.06 2.87
C VAL A 294 -6.54 15.94 3.73
N THR A 295 -5.33 16.14 4.28
CA THR A 295 -4.64 15.13 5.10
C THR A 295 -4.92 15.28 6.59
N GLN A 296 -5.14 16.51 7.08
CA GLN A 296 -5.39 16.79 8.50
C GLN A 296 -6.61 16.05 9.07
N PRO A 297 -7.77 15.92 8.38
CA PRO A 297 -8.90 15.19 8.94
C PRO A 297 -8.56 13.73 9.30
N VAL A 298 -7.74 13.08 8.46
CA VAL A 298 -7.28 11.70 8.69
C VAL A 298 -6.21 11.66 9.79
N GLN A 299 -5.28 12.61 9.79
CA GLN A 299 -4.27 12.69 10.85
C GLN A 299 -4.92 12.94 12.23
N LYS A 300 -5.91 13.81 12.30
CA LYS A 300 -6.67 14.09 13.52
C LYS A 300 -7.35 12.83 14.05
N LEU A 301 -7.97 12.04 13.18
CA LEU A 301 -8.57 10.76 13.56
C LEU A 301 -7.54 9.82 14.22
N LEU A 302 -6.33 9.74 13.66
CA LEU A 302 -5.24 8.94 14.26
C LEU A 302 -4.77 9.53 15.60
N ASP A 303 -4.63 10.84 15.70
CA ASP A 303 -4.20 11.53 16.92
C ASP A 303 -5.23 11.38 18.06
N GLU A 304 -6.51 11.21 17.72
CA GLU A 304 -7.61 10.95 18.65
C GLU A 304 -7.67 9.49 19.13
N GLY A 305 -6.71 8.65 18.74
CA GLY A 305 -6.58 7.28 19.23
C GLY A 305 -7.14 6.20 18.31
N PHE A 306 -7.47 6.55 17.06
CA PHE A 306 -7.75 5.54 16.04
C PHE A 306 -6.45 4.78 15.69
N PRO A 307 -6.49 3.44 15.56
CA PRO A 307 -5.29 2.64 15.51
C PRO A 307 -4.52 2.89 14.21
N THR A 308 -3.22 2.63 14.25
CA THR A 308 -2.41 2.62 13.03
C THR A 308 -2.46 1.26 12.35
N MET A 309 -2.07 1.19 11.08
CA MET A 309 -2.14 -0.05 10.30
C MET A 309 -1.33 -1.18 10.95
N ALA A 310 -2.00 -2.33 11.05
CA ALA A 310 -1.43 -3.60 11.46
C ALA A 310 -2.03 -4.72 10.59
N THR A 311 -1.59 -5.95 10.79
CA THR A 311 -2.21 -7.13 10.16
C THR A 311 -2.39 -8.23 11.20
N ARG A 312 -2.96 -9.37 10.78
CA ARG A 312 -3.02 -10.56 11.65
C ARG A 312 -1.61 -11.05 12.03
N ASN A 313 -0.64 -10.87 11.15
CA ASN A 313 0.72 -11.39 11.32
C ASN A 313 1.70 -10.33 11.84
N ILE A 314 1.39 -9.04 11.66
CA ILE A 314 2.21 -7.91 12.11
C ILE A 314 1.41 -7.08 13.12
N PRO A 315 1.79 -7.06 14.41
CA PRO A 315 1.05 -6.33 15.43
C PRO A 315 1.09 -4.82 15.18
N GLU A 316 0.12 -4.10 15.74
CA GLU A 316 0.11 -2.64 15.75
C GLU A 316 1.39 -2.07 16.39
N GLY A 317 1.82 -0.91 15.89
CA GLY A 317 2.98 -0.20 16.41
C GLY A 317 3.54 0.81 15.42
N CYS A 318 4.75 1.27 15.71
CA CYS A 318 5.50 2.12 14.80
C CYS A 318 6.40 1.31 13.87
N GLY A 319 6.87 2.01 12.85
CA GLY A 319 7.87 1.58 11.90
C GLY A 319 7.39 0.66 10.81
N PHE A 320 8.09 0.74 9.69
CA PHE A 320 7.87 -0.06 8.50
C PHE A 320 9.15 -0.19 7.69
N SER A 321 9.20 -1.14 6.77
CA SER A 321 10.34 -1.39 5.89
C SER A 321 9.90 -1.41 4.44
N ILE A 322 10.78 -0.98 3.54
CA ILE A 322 10.61 -1.13 2.09
C ILE A 322 11.92 -1.66 1.49
N VAL A 323 11.84 -2.37 0.38
CA VAL A 323 13.01 -2.93 -0.29
C VAL A 323 13.16 -2.28 -1.67
N ILE A 324 14.33 -1.70 -1.94
CA ILE A 324 14.65 -1.07 -3.22
C ILE A 324 15.98 -1.62 -3.68
N ASP A 325 16.02 -2.26 -4.86
CA ASP A 325 17.21 -2.92 -5.41
C ASP A 325 17.92 -3.89 -4.44
N GLY A 326 17.11 -4.63 -3.66
CA GLY A 326 17.62 -5.59 -2.68
C GLY A 326 18.09 -4.96 -1.36
N THR A 327 18.10 -3.63 -1.26
CA THR A 327 18.42 -2.91 -0.02
C THR A 327 17.16 -2.68 0.81
N ASP A 328 17.18 -3.11 2.07
CA ASP A 328 16.14 -2.89 3.08
C ASP A 328 16.29 -1.51 3.74
N TYR A 329 15.28 -0.67 3.53
CA TYR A 329 15.10 0.61 4.17
C TYR A 329 14.06 0.50 5.29
N THR A 330 14.54 0.17 6.50
CA THR A 330 13.70 0.10 7.70
C THR A 330 13.63 1.44 8.44
N PHE A 331 12.42 1.95 8.69
CA PHE A 331 12.14 3.20 9.41
C PHE A 331 11.49 2.94 10.78
N ASN A 332 12.28 2.61 11.80
CA ASN A 332 11.76 2.11 13.10
C ASN A 332 10.81 3.06 13.85
N GLU A 333 10.96 4.38 13.68
CA GLU A 333 10.21 5.38 14.46
C GLU A 333 9.12 6.07 13.64
N SER A 334 8.95 5.71 12.37
CA SER A 334 7.94 6.34 11.52
C SER A 334 6.55 5.80 11.81
N ASN A 335 5.55 6.69 11.84
CA ASN A 335 4.15 6.28 11.93
C ASN A 335 3.75 5.46 10.71
N ARG A 336 2.94 4.42 10.94
CA ARG A 336 2.34 3.64 9.87
C ARG A 336 1.15 4.37 9.25
N ALA A 337 0.63 3.79 8.18
CA ALA A 337 -0.58 4.25 7.52
C ALA A 337 -1.83 4.22 8.43
N PRO A 338 -2.91 4.94 8.07
CA PRO A 338 -4.25 4.71 8.61
C PRO A 338 -4.65 3.23 8.54
N PRO A 339 -5.58 2.77 9.40
CA PRO A 339 -5.75 1.34 9.63
C PRO A 339 -6.47 0.60 8.51
N GLU A 340 -6.97 1.27 7.47
CA GLU A 340 -7.68 0.63 6.36
C GLU A 340 -6.98 0.91 5.03
N GLY A 341 -6.48 -0.15 4.39
CA GLY A 341 -5.82 -0.08 3.09
C GLY A 341 -6.40 -1.06 2.08
N ILE A 342 -6.30 -0.71 0.80
CA ILE A 342 -6.74 -1.52 -0.33
C ILE A 342 -5.62 -1.61 -1.36
N ALA A 343 -5.30 -2.82 -1.82
CA ALA A 343 -4.45 -3.03 -2.99
C ALA A 343 -5.29 -3.61 -4.13
N THR A 344 -5.13 -3.08 -5.34
CA THR A 344 -5.87 -3.55 -6.52
C THR A 344 -4.97 -3.80 -7.71
N ALA A 345 -5.32 -4.83 -8.49
CA ALA A 345 -4.66 -5.20 -9.74
C ALA A 345 -5.71 -5.37 -10.85
N GLY A 346 -5.70 -4.47 -11.83
CA GLY A 346 -6.62 -4.47 -12.98
C GLY A 346 -8.08 -4.36 -12.57
N TYR A 347 -8.36 -3.73 -11.44
CA TYR A 347 -9.69 -3.60 -10.87
C TYR A 347 -10.54 -2.59 -11.64
N GLN A 348 -11.79 -2.96 -11.89
CA GLN A 348 -12.82 -2.14 -12.53
C GLN A 348 -14.04 -2.07 -11.62
N ALA A 349 -14.70 -0.92 -11.57
CA ALA A 349 -15.91 -0.74 -10.79
C ALA A 349 -16.91 0.15 -11.52
N CYS A 350 -18.16 -0.32 -11.58
CA CYS A 350 -19.29 0.52 -11.95
C CYS A 350 -19.41 1.74 -11.01
N SER A 351 -20.22 2.72 -11.38
CA SER A 351 -20.50 3.89 -10.56
C SER A 351 -21.00 3.50 -9.15
N HIS A 352 -20.34 4.00 -8.11
CA HIS A 352 -20.68 3.74 -6.71
C HIS A 352 -20.28 4.90 -5.80
N THR A 353 -20.65 4.76 -4.54
CA THR A 353 -20.22 5.63 -3.44
C THR A 353 -19.76 4.72 -2.31
N ASP A 354 -18.79 5.19 -1.55
CA ASP A 354 -18.27 4.51 -0.38
C ASP A 354 -18.51 5.39 0.86
N ALA A 355 -19.21 4.84 1.85
CA ALA A 355 -19.47 5.56 3.09
C ALA A 355 -18.20 5.60 3.94
N CYS A 356 -17.75 6.79 4.30
CA CYS A 356 -16.50 7.01 5.04
C CYS A 356 -16.72 7.80 6.33
N SER A 357 -15.80 7.65 7.28
CA SER A 357 -15.77 8.43 8.53
C SER A 357 -15.03 9.76 8.37
N VAL A 358 -14.19 9.87 7.34
CA VAL A 358 -13.48 11.09 6.94
C VAL A 358 -13.81 11.42 5.50
N GLU A 359 -13.72 12.70 5.16
CA GLU A 359 -14.10 13.22 3.84
C GLU A 359 -13.19 12.74 2.71
N TRP A 360 -11.96 12.32 2.99
CA TRP A 360 -10.94 12.06 1.98
C TRP A 360 -10.49 10.61 1.94
N ALA A 361 -10.41 10.06 0.74
CA ALA A 361 -9.69 8.82 0.43
C ALA A 361 -8.52 9.13 -0.51
N PHE A 362 -7.47 8.29 -0.44
CA PHE A 362 -6.25 8.48 -1.22
C PHE A 362 -5.99 7.25 -2.08
N GLY A 363 -5.66 7.44 -3.35
CA GLY A 363 -5.27 6.37 -4.27
C GLY A 363 -3.96 6.69 -4.95
N TRP A 364 -3.06 5.71 -5.08
CA TRP A 364 -1.78 5.84 -5.74
C TRP A 364 -1.56 4.74 -6.75
N THR A 365 -1.50 5.13 -8.03
CA THR A 365 -1.19 4.21 -9.11
C THR A 365 0.32 3.97 -9.15
N VAL A 366 0.74 2.76 -8.79
CA VAL A 366 2.15 2.37 -8.73
C VAL A 366 2.62 1.66 -10.00
N GLY A 367 1.68 1.24 -10.85
CA GLY A 367 1.98 0.63 -12.13
C GLY A 367 0.79 0.64 -13.07
N ARG A 368 1.07 0.69 -14.36
CA ARG A 368 0.10 0.53 -15.44
C ARG A 368 0.73 -0.33 -16.53
N ILE A 369 0.09 -1.46 -16.83
CA ILE A 369 0.51 -2.38 -17.88
C ILE A 369 -0.63 -2.51 -18.87
N ASP A 370 -0.34 -2.36 -20.16
CA ASP A 370 -1.27 -2.72 -21.23
C ASP A 370 -1.01 -4.19 -21.61
N THR A 371 -1.94 -5.09 -21.29
CA THR A 371 -1.78 -6.52 -21.59
C THR A 371 -2.47 -6.94 -22.87
N ALA A 372 -3.35 -6.11 -23.40
CA ALA A 372 -4.03 -6.30 -24.68
C ALA A 372 -4.55 -4.94 -25.14
N GLN A 373 -4.03 -4.44 -26.26
CA GLN A 373 -4.38 -3.13 -26.80
C GLN A 373 -5.78 -3.14 -27.45
N ILE A 374 -6.83 -3.41 -26.66
CA ILE A 374 -8.23 -3.47 -27.07
C ILE A 374 -8.79 -2.05 -27.17
N LEU A 375 -8.43 -1.20 -26.21
CA LEU A 375 -8.79 0.22 -26.20
C LEU A 375 -7.67 1.10 -26.75
N PRO A 376 -7.98 2.34 -27.19
CA PRO A 376 -6.97 3.32 -27.55
C PRO A 376 -5.98 3.60 -26.40
N ALA A 377 -4.81 4.13 -26.75
CA ALA A 377 -3.80 4.51 -25.76
C ALA A 377 -4.39 5.39 -24.64
N ASN A 378 -3.92 5.17 -23.41
CA ASN A 378 -4.35 5.84 -22.18
C ASN A 378 -5.83 5.62 -21.78
N LYS A 379 -6.62 4.86 -22.54
CA LYS A 379 -7.99 4.51 -22.17
C LYS A 379 -8.05 3.23 -21.34
N GLY A 380 -9.12 3.15 -20.57
CA GLY A 380 -9.45 2.04 -19.70
C GLY A 380 -8.76 2.08 -18.34
N ALA A 381 -9.42 1.46 -17.36
CA ALA A 381 -8.99 1.39 -15.97
C ALA A 381 -8.71 2.78 -15.33
N ASN A 382 -9.32 3.84 -15.85
CA ASN A 382 -9.15 5.22 -15.39
C ASN A 382 -10.13 5.55 -14.28
N PHE A 383 -9.70 6.37 -13.32
CA PHE A 383 -10.59 6.81 -12.24
C PHE A 383 -11.56 7.87 -12.78
N VAL A 384 -12.81 7.82 -12.34
CA VAL A 384 -13.83 8.79 -12.75
C VAL A 384 -14.53 9.34 -11.52
N ASP A 385 -14.61 10.66 -11.42
CA ASP A 385 -15.54 11.36 -10.55
C ASP A 385 -16.73 11.85 -11.39
N LEU A 386 -17.91 11.29 -11.16
CA LEU A 386 -19.10 11.60 -11.94
C LEU A 386 -19.74 12.92 -11.52
N GLY A 387 -19.60 13.31 -10.24
CA GLY A 387 -20.13 14.57 -9.71
C GLY A 387 -19.35 15.79 -10.22
N LEU A 388 -18.08 15.59 -10.55
CA LEU A 388 -17.21 16.59 -11.19
C LEU A 388 -17.16 16.44 -12.72
N ARG A 389 -17.63 15.30 -13.26
CA ARG A 389 -17.41 14.88 -14.66
C ARG A 389 -15.93 14.92 -15.02
N VAL A 390 -15.12 14.25 -14.21
CA VAL A 390 -13.66 14.21 -14.39
C VAL A 390 -13.23 12.77 -14.62
N VAL A 391 -12.39 12.58 -15.64
CA VAL A 391 -11.65 11.33 -15.86
C VAL A 391 -10.19 11.61 -15.56
N VAL A 392 -9.60 10.81 -14.67
CA VAL A 392 -8.17 10.82 -14.39
C VAL A 392 -7.54 9.68 -15.17
N GLU A 393 -6.80 10.01 -16.23
CA GLU A 393 -6.04 9.01 -16.98
C GLU A 393 -4.89 8.52 -16.10
N ASN A 394 -5.02 7.30 -15.57
CA ASN A 394 -4.08 6.75 -14.61
C ASN A 394 -2.74 6.45 -15.28
N SER A 395 -1.64 6.80 -14.61
CA SER A 395 -0.26 6.42 -14.96
C SER A 395 0.52 6.11 -13.67
N ALA A 396 1.66 5.42 -13.77
CA ALA A 396 2.52 5.23 -12.61
C ALA A 396 2.91 6.59 -12.00
N GLY A 397 2.85 6.69 -10.67
CA GLY A 397 3.09 7.93 -9.94
C GLY A 397 1.91 8.89 -9.86
N THR A 398 0.71 8.45 -10.22
CA THR A 398 -0.53 9.24 -10.04
C THR A 398 -1.04 9.08 -8.62
N LEU A 399 -0.97 10.14 -7.81
CA LEU A 399 -1.57 10.23 -6.48
C LEU A 399 -2.85 11.07 -6.54
N THR A 400 -3.98 10.48 -6.15
CA THR A 400 -5.30 11.10 -6.18
C THR A 400 -5.87 11.20 -4.77
N ALA A 401 -6.40 12.37 -4.40
CA ALA A 401 -7.24 12.56 -3.22
C ALA A 401 -8.65 12.93 -3.68
N PHE A 402 -9.65 12.16 -3.26
CA PHE A 402 -11.04 12.33 -3.68
C PHE A 402 -12.00 12.10 -2.51
N GLN A 403 -13.24 12.57 -2.67
CA GLN A 403 -14.30 12.36 -1.70
C GLN A 403 -15.05 11.05 -2.02
N PRO A 404 -14.90 9.98 -1.22
CA PRO A 404 -15.45 8.66 -1.53
C PRO A 404 -16.99 8.60 -1.49
N GLU A 405 -17.63 9.56 -0.81
CA GLU A 405 -19.10 9.67 -0.77
C GLU A 405 -19.68 10.31 -2.04
N CYS A 406 -18.85 10.93 -2.88
CA CYS A 406 -19.24 11.36 -4.22
C CYS A 406 -19.31 10.16 -5.17
N LEU A 407 -20.21 10.24 -6.17
CA LEU A 407 -20.38 9.15 -7.13
C LEU A 407 -19.13 9.03 -8.00
N HIS A 408 -18.47 7.87 -7.96
CA HIS A 408 -17.22 7.63 -8.66
C HIS A 408 -17.13 6.18 -9.17
N GLY A 409 -16.08 5.85 -9.92
CA GLY A 409 -15.84 4.49 -10.37
C GLY A 409 -14.54 4.37 -11.17
N THR A 410 -14.41 3.26 -11.90
CA THR A 410 -13.26 2.99 -12.74
C THR A 410 -13.73 2.52 -14.11
N THR A 411 -13.20 3.13 -15.17
CA THR A 411 -13.60 2.82 -16.55
C THR A 411 -13.26 1.37 -16.90
N GLU A 412 -14.00 0.83 -17.85
CA GLU A 412 -13.74 -0.48 -18.42
C GLU A 412 -12.27 -0.68 -18.75
N LYS A 413 -11.68 -1.77 -18.28
CA LYS A 413 -10.22 -1.90 -18.34
C LYS A 413 -9.67 -2.12 -19.75
N GLY A 414 -10.42 -2.77 -20.64
CA GLY A 414 -10.02 -3.03 -22.03
C GLY A 414 -8.58 -3.54 -22.22
N GLY A 415 -8.15 -4.49 -21.37
CA GLY A 415 -6.79 -5.05 -21.39
C GLY A 415 -5.75 -4.29 -20.57
N VAL A 416 -6.08 -3.15 -19.99
CA VAL A 416 -5.20 -2.43 -19.06
C VAL A 416 -5.25 -3.06 -17.67
N MET A 417 -4.08 -3.15 -17.03
CA MET A 417 -3.91 -3.53 -15.64
C MET A 417 -3.21 -2.42 -14.86
N ASN A 418 -3.97 -1.68 -14.06
CA ASN A 418 -3.41 -0.77 -13.07
C ASN A 418 -3.13 -1.50 -11.76
N TYR A 419 -1.98 -1.20 -11.15
CA TYR A 419 -1.63 -1.58 -9.79
C TYR A 419 -1.79 -0.35 -8.92
N ILE A 420 -2.70 -0.42 -7.95
CA ILE A 420 -3.07 0.73 -7.12
C ILE A 420 -3.03 0.35 -5.65
N LEU A 421 -2.48 1.24 -4.84
CA LEU A 421 -2.63 1.24 -3.38
C LEU A 421 -3.60 2.35 -3.01
N ALA A 422 -4.50 2.11 -2.07
CA ALA A 422 -5.43 3.11 -1.59
C ALA A 422 -5.58 3.07 -0.08
N LEU A 423 -5.76 4.23 0.52
CA LEU A 423 -6.09 4.43 1.93
C LEU A 423 -7.52 4.94 2.02
N THR A 424 -8.33 4.28 2.84
CA THR A 424 -9.73 4.62 3.05
C THR A 424 -10.01 4.76 4.55
N SER A 425 -11.19 5.21 4.93
CA SER A 425 -11.66 5.12 6.32
C SER A 425 -13.14 4.82 6.31
N THR A 426 -13.50 3.54 6.20
CA THR A 426 -14.90 3.17 5.98
C THR A 426 -15.72 3.42 7.23
N ARG A 427 -16.89 4.05 7.07
CA ARG A 427 -17.72 4.49 8.20
C ARG A 427 -18.05 3.34 9.15
N ARG A 428 -18.38 2.17 8.59
CA ARG A 428 -18.69 0.96 9.34
C ARG A 428 -17.55 0.46 10.23
N VAL A 429 -16.29 0.60 9.78
CA VAL A 429 -15.11 0.16 10.56
C VAL A 429 -14.89 1.14 11.70
N PHE A 430 -15.00 2.43 11.43
CA PHE A 430 -14.95 3.47 12.46
C PHE A 430 -16.06 3.31 13.50
N GLU A 431 -17.32 3.14 13.09
CA GLU A 431 -18.45 2.92 14.00
C GLU A 431 -18.24 1.67 14.86
N GLY A 432 -17.85 0.55 14.24
CA GLY A 432 -17.53 -0.68 14.97
C GLY A 432 -16.39 -0.51 15.97
N TYR A 433 -15.35 0.27 15.62
CA TYR A 433 -14.25 0.62 16.52
C TYR A 433 -14.74 1.45 17.71
N SER A 434 -15.44 2.56 17.43
CA SER A 434 -15.94 3.47 18.46
C SER A 434 -16.92 2.80 19.41
N ASP A 435 -17.73 1.87 18.92
CA ASP A 435 -18.68 1.14 19.77
C ASP A 435 -17.97 0.16 20.70
N LEU A 436 -16.92 -0.52 20.24
CA LEU A 436 -16.09 -1.37 21.12
C LEU A 436 -15.35 -0.53 22.18
N GLU A 437 -14.81 0.64 21.79
CA GLU A 437 -14.15 1.55 22.70
C GLU A 437 -15.10 2.05 23.81
N LYS A 438 -16.32 2.46 23.46
CA LYS A 438 -17.35 2.88 24.45
C LYS A 438 -17.72 1.77 25.43
N LEU A 439 -17.69 0.51 24.98
CA LEU A 439 -17.95 -0.66 25.82
C LEU A 439 -16.75 -1.06 26.69
N GLY A 440 -15.58 -0.40 26.54
CA GLY A 440 -14.32 -0.81 27.16
C GLY A 440 -13.85 -2.18 26.67
N ALA A 441 -14.40 -2.67 25.55
CA ALA A 441 -14.05 -3.95 24.98
C ALA A 441 -12.69 -3.82 24.28
N LYS A 442 -11.77 -4.75 24.57
CA LYS A 442 -10.55 -4.86 23.75
C LYS A 442 -10.95 -5.44 22.40
N ILE A 443 -10.50 -4.80 21.33
CA ILE A 443 -10.64 -5.37 19.99
C ILE A 443 -9.85 -6.68 20.00
N ALA A 444 -10.57 -7.78 19.81
CA ALA A 444 -9.98 -9.10 19.81
C ALA A 444 -9.23 -9.29 18.49
N TYR A 445 -7.97 -8.86 18.47
CA TYR A 445 -7.05 -9.05 17.35
C TYR A 445 -6.55 -10.50 17.22
N SER A 446 -7.07 -11.44 18.01
CA SER A 446 -6.37 -12.69 18.31
C SER A 446 -6.42 -13.72 17.17
N VAL A 447 -5.30 -14.42 17.05
CA VAL A 447 -5.11 -15.62 16.23
C VAL A 447 -5.87 -16.82 16.83
N ASP A 448 -6.28 -16.73 18.10
CA ASP A 448 -6.82 -17.82 18.93
C ASP A 448 -8.34 -18.07 18.81
N THR A 449 -9.08 -17.31 17.99
CA THR A 449 -10.54 -17.52 17.80
C THR A 449 -10.91 -18.54 16.72
N ASP A 450 -9.95 -19.29 16.17
CA ASP A 450 -10.25 -20.48 15.35
C ASP A 450 -10.85 -21.65 16.21
N GLN A 451 -11.31 -21.39 17.44
CA GLN A 451 -12.09 -22.35 18.25
C GLN A 451 -13.51 -22.62 17.71
N HIS A 452 -13.94 -21.96 16.63
CA HIS A 452 -15.23 -22.24 16.00
C HIS A 452 -15.23 -23.42 15.02
N GLU A 453 -14.10 -24.12 14.80
CA GLU A 453 -14.09 -25.36 14.01
C GLU A 453 -14.67 -26.59 14.73
N ASN A 454 -15.09 -26.48 16.01
CA ASN A 454 -15.71 -27.60 16.75
C ASN A 454 -17.05 -27.26 17.42
N ALA A 455 -17.76 -26.22 16.96
CA ALA A 455 -19.17 -26.08 17.31
C ALA A 455 -20.01 -26.90 16.31
N GLU A 456 -20.04 -28.22 16.50
CA GLU A 456 -21.12 -29.06 15.98
C GLU A 456 -22.43 -28.65 16.70
N ASP A 457 -23.47 -28.40 15.88
CA ASP A 457 -24.91 -28.30 16.17
C ASP A 457 -25.41 -27.92 17.58
#